data_AF-A0A167JS29-F1
#
_entry.id   AF-A0A167JS29-F1
#
_cell.length_a   1.000
_cell.length_b   1.000
_cell.length_c   1.000
_cell.angle_alpha   90.00
_cell.angle_beta   90.00
_cell.angle_gamma   90.00
#
_symmetry.space_group_name_H-M   'P 1'
#
loop_
_entity.id
_entity.type
_entity.pdbx_description
1 polymer ?
#
loop_
_entity_poly.entity_id
_entity_poly.type
_entity_poly.pdbx_seq_one_letter_code
_entity_poly.pdbx_strand_id
1 'polypeptide(L)'
;MRVYSEHRYGDYRPLGFSYTSEELLSSSDMFAVNVPRTLNSAVFLDGPVLLHLPDQPQGFSILDEDGFAIPSQTPLFEAEETPRGWCTFNEDKTRYEGAEDAFRVMKSVLERERFDGVIGFSQGAALGAYLCAFLEDPSTHPLFHPRFHPPFKFAILASSFLPADPPLPKLIRTPTLHIIGKNDTHIGAAESGLLVGACEDPRVEFHEGGHFIPAKATWRRFFHEWILAFSPQTIARPEDVSSPAP
;
A
#
# COMPACT_ATOMS: atom_id res chain seq x y z
N MET A 1 11.40 1.90 11.66
CA MET A 1 10.08 1.25 11.69
C MET A 1 9.20 2.06 12.61
N ARG A 2 8.22 2.78 12.06
CA ARG A 2 7.21 3.48 12.84
C ARG A 2 5.94 2.63 12.76
N VAL A 3 5.48 2.15 13.91
CA VAL A 3 4.18 1.51 14.04
C VAL A 3 3.32 2.55 14.73
N TYR A 4 2.49 3.25 13.97
CA TYR A 4 1.55 4.19 14.54
C TYR A 4 0.34 3.40 15.02
N SER A 5 0.22 3.20 16.34
CA SER A 5 -1.09 2.99 16.94
C SER A 5 -1.67 4.35 17.27
N GLU A 6 -2.89 4.63 16.81
CA GLU A 6 -3.59 5.87 17.15
C GLU A 6 -3.58 6.04 18.69
N HIS A 7 -2.91 7.08 19.15
CA HIS A 7 -2.88 7.44 20.55
C HIS A 7 -4.29 7.78 21.04
N ARG A 8 -4.63 7.21 22.19
CA ARG A 8 -5.89 7.42 22.88
C ARG A 8 -6.07 8.88 23.33
N TYR A 9 -7.24 9.40 22.98
CA TYR A 9 -8.09 10.39 23.68
C TYR A 9 -7.83 11.89 23.52
N GLY A 10 -8.87 12.56 23.00
CA GLY A 10 -9.39 13.77 23.63
C GLY A 10 -9.54 15.00 22.73
N ASP A 11 -10.27 14.92 21.61
CA ASP A 11 -11.19 15.97 21.16
C ASP A 11 -11.80 15.59 19.81
N TYR A 12 -13.12 15.73 19.69
CA TYR A 12 -13.84 15.47 18.47
C TYR A 12 -13.37 16.44 17.37
N ARG A 13 -12.55 15.94 16.44
CA ARG A 13 -12.38 16.52 15.11
C ARG A 13 -12.95 15.54 14.08
N PRO A 14 -13.77 16.01 13.11
CA PRO A 14 -14.31 15.14 12.07
C PRO A 14 -13.15 14.55 11.26
N LEU A 15 -13.27 13.27 10.86
CA LEU A 15 -12.37 12.51 9.97
C LEU A 15 -11.72 13.41 8.91
N GLY A 16 -10.58 13.97 9.29
CA GLY A 16 -9.73 14.79 8.45
C GLY A 16 -8.57 13.93 8.04
N PHE A 17 -8.65 13.34 6.86
CA PHE A 17 -7.47 12.95 6.12
C PHE A 17 -6.70 14.26 5.82
N SER A 18 -5.86 14.71 6.75
CA SER A 18 -4.94 15.83 6.52
C SER A 18 -3.55 15.27 6.29
N TYR A 19 -3.40 14.59 5.17
CA TYR A 19 -2.17 14.67 4.40
C TYR A 19 -2.53 15.51 3.17
N THR A 20 -1.72 16.51 2.89
CA THR A 20 -1.92 17.36 1.73
C THR A 20 -1.85 16.51 0.47
N SER A 21 -2.60 16.89 -0.57
CA SER A 21 -2.73 16.10 -1.80
C SER A 21 -1.40 15.80 -2.52
N GLU A 22 -0.30 16.44 -2.13
CA GLU A 22 1.05 16.19 -2.64
C GLU A 22 1.79 15.08 -1.89
N GLU A 23 1.49 14.84 -0.61
CA GLU A 23 2.15 13.80 0.20
C GLU A 23 1.65 12.38 -0.17
N LEU A 24 0.42 12.28 -0.67
CA LEU A 24 -0.15 11.02 -1.20
C LEU A 24 0.36 10.64 -2.60
N LEU A 25 1.12 11.53 -3.26
CA LEU A 25 1.54 11.35 -4.66
C LEU A 25 2.94 10.72 -4.81
N SER A 26 3.64 10.37 -3.73
CA SER A 26 4.99 9.76 -3.83
C SER A 26 5.23 8.50 -3.01
N SER A 27 4.31 8.11 -2.13
CA SER A 27 4.56 7.03 -1.17
C SER A 27 4.01 5.69 -1.65
N SER A 28 4.89 4.69 -1.70
CA SER A 28 4.55 3.31 -2.04
C SER A 28 3.85 2.64 -0.87
N ASP A 29 2.74 3.17 -0.35
CA ASP A 29 2.24 2.74 0.96
C ASP A 29 1.47 1.42 0.94
N MET A 30 1.58 0.65 2.03
CA MET A 30 0.73 -0.51 2.34
C MET A 30 0.24 -0.39 3.78
N PHE A 31 -1.04 -0.67 3.98
CA PHE A 31 -1.76 -0.54 5.24
C PHE A 31 -2.37 -1.89 5.61
N ALA A 32 -2.19 -2.32 6.86
CA ALA A 32 -2.90 -3.49 7.39
C ALA A 32 -4.11 -3.00 8.20
N VAL A 33 -5.29 -3.53 7.91
CA VAL A 33 -6.54 -3.01 8.46
C VAL A 33 -7.31 -4.10 9.19
N ASN A 34 -7.75 -3.78 10.41
CA ASN A 34 -8.72 -4.58 11.14
C ASN A 34 -10.14 -4.12 10.80
N VAL A 35 -11.06 -5.07 10.56
CA VAL A 35 -12.49 -4.74 10.48
C VAL A 35 -12.91 -4.44 11.91
N PRO A 36 -13.45 -3.25 12.18
CA PRO A 36 -13.64 -2.83 13.55
C PRO A 36 -14.62 -3.76 14.29
N ARG A 37 -14.23 -4.21 15.49
CA ARG A 37 -15.21 -4.41 16.58
C ARG A 37 -15.69 -3.05 17.12
N THR A 38 -14.87 -2.00 16.95
CA THR A 38 -15.10 -0.57 17.22
C THR A 38 -14.17 0.26 16.34
N LEU A 39 -14.62 1.40 15.80
CA LEU A 39 -14.09 2.13 14.62
C LEU A 39 -12.64 2.72 14.66
N ASN A 40 -11.72 2.24 15.52
CA ASN A 40 -10.42 2.90 15.78
C ASN A 40 -9.19 1.96 15.76
N SER A 41 -8.98 1.11 14.75
CA SER A 41 -7.78 0.23 14.73
C SER A 41 -7.23 -0.10 13.33
N ALA A 42 -6.85 0.91 12.54
CA ALA A 42 -5.99 0.70 11.37
C ALA A 42 -4.52 0.84 11.77
N VAL A 43 -3.64 -0.06 11.30
CA VAL A 43 -2.19 0.02 11.53
C VAL A 43 -1.51 0.41 10.22
N PHE A 44 -0.84 1.56 10.24
CA PHE A 44 -0.08 2.10 9.11
C PHE A 44 1.32 1.50 9.11
N LEU A 45 1.76 1.01 7.94
CA LEU A 45 3.07 0.39 7.78
C LEU A 45 3.86 1.13 6.70
N ASP A 46 5.03 1.64 7.06
CA ASP A 46 5.95 2.23 6.10
C ASP A 46 6.87 1.17 5.51
N GLY A 47 7.16 1.30 4.21
CA GLY A 47 8.16 0.48 3.53
C GLY A 47 9.55 0.58 4.17
N PRO A 48 10.33 -0.50 4.27
CA PRO A 48 11.62 -0.47 4.94
C PRO A 48 12.72 0.25 4.15
N VAL A 49 12.55 0.44 2.83
CA VAL A 49 13.60 0.92 1.93
C VAL A 49 13.52 2.44 1.77
N LEU A 50 14.64 3.13 1.86
CA LEU A 50 14.74 4.56 1.52
C LEU A 50 14.82 4.69 -0.01
N LEU A 51 13.90 5.42 -0.62
CA LEU A 51 13.94 5.75 -2.04
C LEU A 51 14.78 7.02 -2.20
N HIS A 52 15.91 6.89 -2.90
CA HIS A 52 16.66 8.06 -3.38
C HIS A 52 16.08 8.45 -4.75
N LEU A 53 15.73 9.72 -4.92
CA LEU A 53 15.34 10.25 -6.22
C LEU A 53 16.49 10.07 -7.22
N PRO A 54 16.25 9.59 -8.46
CA PRO A 54 17.26 9.65 -9.51
C PRO A 54 17.50 11.12 -9.86
N ASP A 55 18.76 11.52 -9.92
CA ASP A 55 19.27 12.84 -10.30
C ASP A 55 19.11 13.98 -9.28
N GLN A 56 19.95 13.96 -8.23
CA GLN A 56 20.60 15.20 -7.81
C GLN A 56 21.90 15.32 -8.62
N PRO A 57 22.11 16.39 -9.41
CA PRO A 57 23.38 16.58 -10.11
C PRO A 57 24.51 16.58 -9.09
N GLN A 58 25.46 15.68 -9.27
CA GLN A 58 26.68 15.65 -8.47
C GLN A 58 27.42 16.97 -8.70
N GLY A 59 27.37 17.85 -7.69
CA GLY A 59 28.30 18.95 -7.53
C GLY A 59 28.01 20.19 -8.36
N PHE A 60 27.31 21.15 -7.76
CA PHE A 60 27.68 22.56 -7.92
C PHE A 60 28.21 23.04 -6.56
N SER A 61 29.52 23.26 -6.46
CA SER A 61 30.07 24.00 -5.32
C SER A 61 29.67 25.46 -5.49
N ILE A 62 28.77 25.92 -4.62
CA ILE A 62 28.52 27.35 -4.45
C ILE A 62 29.78 27.94 -3.82
N LEU A 63 30.32 29.01 -4.42
CA LEU A 63 31.44 29.78 -3.85
C LEU A 63 30.85 30.93 -3.03
N ASP A 64 31.45 31.28 -1.90
CA ASP A 64 31.10 32.49 -1.14
C ASP A 64 31.65 33.78 -1.81
N GLU A 65 31.29 34.96 -1.28
CA GLU A 65 31.74 36.26 -1.83
C GLU A 65 33.28 36.45 -1.79
N ASP A 66 33.99 35.65 -0.98
CA ASP A 66 35.45 35.64 -0.87
C ASP A 66 36.10 34.53 -1.74
N GLY A 67 35.30 33.78 -2.51
CA GLY A 67 35.76 32.79 -3.49
C GLY A 67 36.10 31.41 -2.92
N PHE A 68 35.69 31.09 -1.69
CA PHE A 68 35.90 29.76 -1.10
C PHE A 68 34.71 28.84 -1.38
N ALA A 69 35.00 27.55 -1.60
CA ALA A 69 33.98 26.54 -1.81
C ALA A 69 33.18 26.30 -0.53
N ILE A 70 31.88 26.59 -0.56
CA ILE A 70 30.95 26.21 0.49
C ILE A 70 30.86 24.67 0.46
N PRO A 71 31.15 23.97 1.58
CA PRO A 71 30.97 22.53 1.63
C PRO A 71 29.55 22.20 1.23
N SER A 72 29.36 21.29 0.25
CA SER A 72 28.04 20.83 -0.12
C SER A 72 27.41 20.23 1.13
N GLN A 73 26.47 20.94 1.75
CA GLN A 73 25.59 20.30 2.70
C GLN A 73 24.80 19.30 1.87
N THR A 74 25.12 18.01 2.03
CA THR A 74 24.20 16.92 1.73
C THR A 74 22.84 17.41 2.22
N PRO A 75 21.77 17.47 1.40
CA PRO A 75 20.48 17.80 1.93
C PRO A 75 20.18 16.75 2.98
N LEU A 76 20.28 17.15 4.25
CA LEU A 76 19.76 16.39 5.37
C LEU A 76 18.25 16.51 5.23
N PHE A 77 17.66 15.72 4.33
CA PHE A 77 16.30 15.30 4.59
C PHE A 77 16.36 14.64 5.96
N GLU A 78 15.63 15.18 6.93
CA GLU A 78 15.46 14.49 8.20
C GLU A 78 14.98 13.07 7.87
N ALA A 79 15.47 12.05 8.58
CA ALA A 79 15.15 10.65 8.27
C ALA A 79 13.63 10.33 8.32
N GLU A 80 12.83 11.29 8.79
CA GLU A 80 11.37 11.32 8.82
C GLU A 80 10.73 11.71 7.48
N GLU A 81 11.42 12.49 6.64
CA GLU A 81 10.88 13.08 5.40
C GLU A 81 11.42 12.40 4.12
N THR A 82 12.31 11.42 4.27
CA THR A 82 12.85 10.70 3.11
C THR A 82 11.79 9.73 2.55
N PRO A 83 11.42 9.80 1.26
CA PRO A 83 10.46 8.88 0.65
C PRO A 83 10.89 7.43 0.87
N ARG A 84 9.94 6.57 1.27
CA ARG A 84 10.18 5.15 1.51
C ARG A 84 9.41 4.28 0.52
N GLY A 85 10.04 3.18 0.14
CA GLY A 85 9.50 2.15 -0.74
C GLY A 85 9.54 0.80 -0.05
N TRP A 86 8.80 -0.15 -0.60
CA TRP A 86 8.88 -1.52 -0.09
C TRP A 86 10.03 -2.31 -0.69
N CYS A 87 10.36 -2.02 -1.93
CA CYS A 87 11.50 -2.58 -2.66
C CYS A 87 11.99 -1.56 -3.70
N THR A 88 13.27 -1.65 -4.05
CA THR A 88 13.84 -0.95 -5.20
C THR A 88 13.63 -1.80 -6.46
N PHE A 89 13.63 -1.13 -7.60
CA PHE A 89 13.65 -1.79 -8.91
C PHE A 89 15.11 -1.92 -9.35
N ASN A 90 15.48 -3.03 -9.96
CA ASN A 90 16.69 -3.04 -10.79
C ASN A 90 16.52 -2.05 -11.96
N GLU A 91 17.61 -1.70 -12.65
CA GLU A 91 17.60 -0.72 -13.75
C GLU A 91 16.55 -1.04 -14.83
N ASP A 92 16.29 -2.33 -15.06
CA ASP A 92 15.32 -2.83 -16.05
C ASP A 92 13.88 -2.94 -15.52
N LYS A 93 13.61 -2.61 -14.24
CA LYS A 93 12.31 -2.74 -13.56
C LYS A 93 11.71 -4.16 -13.59
N THR A 94 12.55 -5.17 -13.73
CA THR A 94 12.16 -6.59 -13.82
C THR A 94 12.30 -7.35 -12.51
N ARG A 95 13.00 -6.80 -11.51
CA ARG A 95 13.24 -7.42 -10.21
C ARG A 95 12.98 -6.48 -9.05
N TYR A 96 12.39 -7.02 -7.99
CA TYR A 96 12.14 -6.33 -6.73
C TYR A 96 13.30 -6.59 -5.76
N GLU A 97 14.29 -5.69 -5.75
CA GLU A 97 15.36 -5.74 -4.76
C GLU A 97 14.82 -5.29 -3.40
N GLY A 98 14.96 -6.12 -2.37
CA GLY A 98 14.46 -5.84 -1.02
C GLY A 98 13.04 -6.35 -0.70
N ALA A 99 12.36 -7.02 -1.64
CA ALA A 99 11.03 -7.60 -1.38
C ALA A 99 11.03 -8.62 -0.24
N GLU A 100 12.11 -9.41 -0.08
CA GLU A 100 12.20 -10.35 1.02
C GLU A 100 12.31 -9.65 2.39
N ASP A 101 12.98 -8.50 2.46
CA ASP A 101 13.02 -7.69 3.68
C ASP A 101 11.66 -7.07 4.00
N ALA A 102 10.92 -6.61 2.98
CA ALA A 102 9.53 -6.20 3.15
C ALA A 102 8.67 -7.35 3.72
N PHE A 103 8.80 -8.57 3.20
CA PHE A 103 8.09 -9.74 3.74
C PHE A 103 8.48 -10.04 5.19
N ARG A 104 9.76 -9.93 5.58
CA ARG A 104 10.20 -10.10 6.96
C ARG A 104 9.58 -9.07 7.90
N VAL A 105 9.52 -7.80 7.48
CA VAL A 105 8.89 -6.73 8.26
C VAL A 105 7.40 -7.01 8.41
N MET A 106 6.70 -7.34 7.32
CA MET A 106 5.26 -7.65 7.36
C MET A 106 4.95 -8.86 8.23
N LYS A 107 5.74 -9.93 8.10
CA LYS A 107 5.65 -11.09 9.00
C LYS A 107 5.74 -10.66 10.47
N SER A 108 6.70 -9.82 10.83
CA SER A 108 6.90 -9.39 12.22
C SER A 108 5.70 -8.63 12.81
N VAL A 109 4.93 -7.95 11.95
CA VAL A 109 3.70 -7.24 12.32
C VAL A 109 2.53 -8.22 12.44
N LEU A 110 2.33 -9.07 11.42
CA LEU A 110 1.28 -10.08 11.36
C LEU A 110 1.41 -11.19 12.44
N GLU A 111 2.61 -11.37 13.01
CA GLU A 111 2.82 -12.27 14.16
C GLU A 111 2.33 -11.66 15.48
N ARG A 112 2.35 -10.33 15.59
CA ARG A 112 1.98 -9.61 16.82
C ARG A 112 0.49 -9.33 16.91
N GLU A 113 -0.14 -9.12 15.76
CA GLU A 113 -1.52 -8.70 15.67
C GLU A 113 -2.25 -9.47 14.56
N ARG A 114 -3.54 -9.68 14.75
CA ARG A 114 -4.41 -10.23 13.72
C ARG A 114 -5.00 -9.07 12.93
N PHE A 115 -5.00 -9.22 11.61
CA PHE A 115 -5.56 -8.27 10.66
C PHE A 115 -6.61 -8.98 9.81
N ASP A 116 -7.75 -8.31 9.61
CA ASP A 116 -8.80 -8.84 8.77
C ASP A 116 -8.54 -8.59 7.28
N GLY A 117 -7.81 -7.54 6.92
CA GLY A 117 -7.49 -7.25 5.54
C GLY A 117 -6.24 -6.40 5.34
N VAL A 118 -5.89 -6.21 4.08
CA VAL A 118 -4.76 -5.37 3.64
C VAL A 118 -5.24 -4.36 2.62
N ILE A 119 -4.70 -3.15 2.67
CA ILE A 119 -4.91 -2.10 1.66
C ILE A 119 -3.54 -1.73 1.15
N GLY A 120 -3.31 -1.80 -0.15
CA GLY A 120 -2.05 -1.40 -0.74
C GLY A 120 -2.25 -0.40 -1.86
N PHE A 121 -1.21 0.40 -2.11
CA PHE A 121 -1.10 1.30 -3.25
C PHE A 121 0.16 0.99 -4.04
N SER A 122 0.06 0.98 -5.37
CA SER A 122 1.21 0.77 -6.26
C SER A 122 1.98 -0.51 -5.91
N GLN A 123 3.25 -0.40 -5.55
CA GLN A 123 4.07 -1.51 -5.07
C GLN A 123 3.54 -2.16 -3.78
N GLY A 124 2.96 -1.37 -2.86
CA GLY A 124 2.33 -1.88 -1.64
C GLY A 124 1.13 -2.78 -1.93
N ALA A 125 0.36 -2.52 -2.99
CA ALA A 125 -0.69 -3.43 -3.44
C ALA A 125 -0.13 -4.73 -4.04
N ALA A 126 0.99 -4.65 -4.75
CA ALA A 126 1.67 -5.83 -5.27
C ALA A 126 2.14 -6.75 -4.11
N LEU A 127 2.64 -6.16 -3.03
CA LEU A 127 2.94 -6.88 -1.79
C LEU A 127 1.69 -7.41 -1.08
N GLY A 128 0.61 -6.63 -1.03
CA GLY A 128 -0.67 -7.08 -0.51
C GLY A 128 -1.14 -8.36 -1.21
N ALA A 129 -0.99 -8.42 -2.54
CA ALA A 129 -1.30 -9.61 -3.34
C ALA A 129 -0.43 -10.83 -2.96
N TYR A 130 0.88 -10.64 -2.79
CA TYR A 130 1.76 -11.70 -2.27
C TYR A 130 1.33 -12.18 -0.88
N LEU A 131 1.01 -11.27 0.03
CA LEU A 131 0.58 -11.62 1.39
C LEU A 131 -0.71 -12.43 1.37
N CYS A 132 -1.69 -12.06 0.52
CA CYS A 132 -2.88 -12.89 0.30
C CYS A 132 -2.50 -14.30 -0.12
N ALA A 133 -1.71 -14.45 -1.19
CA ALA A 133 -1.30 -15.75 -1.70
C ALA A 133 -0.54 -16.60 -0.66
N PHE A 134 0.41 -16.00 0.06
CA PHE A 134 1.22 -16.70 1.06
C PHE A 134 0.43 -17.09 2.31
N LEU A 135 -0.53 -16.27 2.74
CA LEU A 135 -1.38 -16.61 3.89
C LEU A 135 -2.47 -17.63 3.53
N GLU A 136 -2.94 -17.65 2.28
CA GLU A 136 -3.82 -18.69 1.74
C GLU A 136 -3.14 -20.05 1.64
N ASP A 137 -1.89 -20.10 1.15
CA ASP A 137 -1.06 -21.29 1.07
C ASP A 137 0.37 -21.04 1.58
N PRO A 138 0.63 -21.22 2.88
CA PRO A 138 1.94 -20.95 3.47
C PRO A 138 3.06 -21.81 2.90
N SER A 139 2.75 -22.93 2.25
CA SER A 139 3.77 -23.81 1.66
C SER A 139 4.49 -23.16 0.46
N THR A 140 3.92 -22.10 -0.12
CA THR A 140 4.49 -21.41 -1.28
C THR A 140 5.60 -20.42 -0.93
N HIS A 141 5.82 -20.12 0.35
CA HIS A 141 6.90 -19.21 0.77
C HIS A 141 7.48 -19.59 2.15
N PRO A 142 8.81 -19.84 2.27
CA PRO A 142 9.42 -20.29 3.53
C PRO A 142 9.15 -19.40 4.74
N LEU A 143 9.15 -18.08 4.58
CA LEU A 143 8.85 -17.14 5.67
C LEU A 143 7.43 -17.31 6.25
N PHE A 144 6.48 -17.83 5.47
CA PHE A 144 5.07 -17.95 5.87
C PHE A 144 4.69 -19.37 6.31
N HIS A 145 5.64 -20.32 6.30
CA HIS A 145 5.44 -21.70 6.75
C HIS A 145 6.10 -21.97 8.13
N PRO A 146 5.41 -22.59 9.11
CA PRO A 146 3.98 -22.90 9.11
C PRO A 146 3.12 -21.64 9.26
N ARG A 147 1.81 -21.77 8.97
CA ARG A 147 0.88 -20.63 9.03
C ARG A 147 0.85 -20.01 10.42
N PHE A 148 1.26 -18.75 10.53
CA PHE A 148 1.22 -17.99 11.78
C PHE A 148 0.09 -16.96 11.83
N HIS A 149 -0.57 -16.66 10.70
CA HIS A 149 -1.69 -15.72 10.57
C HIS A 149 -2.75 -16.32 9.62
N PRO A 150 -4.07 -16.17 9.87
CA PRO A 150 -5.09 -16.65 8.94
C PRO A 150 -5.03 -15.90 7.59
N PRO A 151 -5.64 -16.41 6.51
CA PRO A 151 -5.84 -15.60 5.31
C PRO A 151 -6.60 -14.32 5.64
N PHE A 152 -6.32 -13.25 4.90
CA PHE A 152 -7.13 -12.05 4.98
C PHE A 152 -8.56 -12.33 4.49
N LYS A 153 -9.52 -11.66 5.10
CA LYS A 153 -10.92 -11.63 4.67
C LYS A 153 -11.10 -10.78 3.42
N PHE A 154 -10.24 -9.79 3.19
CA PHE A 154 -10.25 -8.95 2.00
C PHE A 154 -8.90 -8.29 1.71
N ALA A 155 -8.73 -7.80 0.49
CA ALA A 155 -7.65 -6.89 0.12
C ALA A 155 -8.15 -5.75 -0.78
N ILE A 156 -7.66 -4.53 -0.57
CA ILE A 156 -7.88 -3.38 -1.46
C ILE A 156 -6.56 -3.08 -2.16
N LEU A 157 -6.54 -3.19 -3.49
CA LEU A 157 -5.34 -3.14 -4.32
C LEU A 157 -5.46 -1.96 -5.30
N ALA A 158 -4.90 -0.80 -4.94
CA ALA A 158 -5.04 0.42 -5.71
C ALA A 158 -3.84 0.67 -6.62
N SER A 159 -4.12 1.01 -7.89
CA SER A 159 -3.14 1.41 -8.91
C SER A 159 -1.91 0.50 -8.96
N SER A 160 -2.12 -0.81 -9.08
CA SER A 160 -1.07 -1.83 -8.93
C SER A 160 -0.88 -2.67 -10.18
N PHE A 161 0.16 -3.49 -10.20
CA PHE A 161 0.56 -4.38 -11.29
C PHE A 161 0.66 -5.83 -10.80
N LEU A 162 0.68 -6.79 -11.72
CA LEU A 162 0.90 -8.20 -11.39
C LEU A 162 2.36 -8.41 -10.96
N PRO A 163 2.64 -8.89 -9.73
CA PRO A 163 4.00 -9.22 -9.36
C PRO A 163 4.57 -10.36 -10.22
N ALA A 164 5.76 -10.14 -10.78
CA ALA A 164 6.38 -11.07 -11.72
C ALA A 164 7.55 -11.89 -11.16
N ASP A 165 8.21 -11.43 -10.09
CA ASP A 165 9.39 -12.10 -9.50
C ASP A 165 9.35 -12.08 -7.96
N PRO A 166 9.06 -13.20 -7.30
CA PRO A 166 8.57 -14.45 -7.90
C PRO A 166 7.15 -14.28 -8.48
N PRO A 167 6.73 -15.03 -9.51
CA PRO A 167 5.34 -14.98 -9.94
C PRO A 167 4.39 -15.42 -8.81
N LEU A 168 3.17 -14.88 -8.80
CA LEU A 168 2.15 -15.34 -7.84
C LEU A 168 1.98 -16.87 -7.95
N PRO A 169 2.02 -17.61 -6.84
CA PRO A 169 2.09 -19.07 -6.88
C PRO A 169 0.77 -19.70 -7.35
N LYS A 170 -0.36 -19.04 -7.08
CA LYS A 170 -1.73 -19.48 -7.39
C LYS A 170 -2.64 -18.26 -7.53
N LEU A 171 -3.83 -18.49 -8.06
CA LEU A 171 -4.93 -17.53 -8.03
C LEU A 171 -5.24 -17.13 -6.58
N ILE A 172 -5.41 -15.83 -6.33
CA ILE A 172 -5.76 -15.26 -5.02
C ILE A 172 -7.26 -15.46 -4.79
N ARG A 173 -7.63 -16.15 -3.71
CA ARG A 173 -9.03 -16.40 -3.31
C ARG A 173 -9.56 -15.37 -2.33
N THR A 174 -8.68 -14.67 -1.60
CA THR A 174 -9.08 -13.57 -0.75
C THR A 174 -9.85 -12.54 -1.60
N PRO A 175 -11.08 -12.17 -1.21
CA PRO A 175 -11.86 -11.15 -1.91
C PRO A 175 -11.07 -9.85 -2.13
N THR A 176 -10.99 -9.40 -3.37
CA THR A 176 -10.19 -8.23 -3.75
C THR A 176 -11.05 -7.10 -4.29
N LEU A 177 -10.68 -5.86 -3.95
CA LEU A 177 -11.19 -4.63 -4.55
C LEU A 177 -10.04 -3.90 -5.24
N HIS A 178 -10.12 -3.74 -6.54
CA HIS A 178 -9.14 -3.04 -7.36
C HIS A 178 -9.60 -1.61 -7.65
N ILE A 179 -8.71 -0.65 -7.39
CA ILE A 179 -8.97 0.77 -7.65
C ILE A 179 -8.04 1.24 -8.75
N ILE A 180 -8.61 1.62 -9.90
CA ILE A 180 -7.84 1.91 -11.11
C ILE A 180 -8.12 3.35 -11.58
N GLY A 181 -7.06 4.15 -11.72
CA GLY A 181 -7.12 5.47 -12.33
C GLY A 181 -7.18 5.37 -13.85
N LYS A 182 -8.21 5.94 -14.48
CA LYS A 182 -8.35 5.94 -15.95
C LYS A 182 -7.23 6.71 -16.66
N ASN A 183 -6.67 7.71 -15.99
CA ASN A 183 -5.60 8.56 -16.49
C ASN A 183 -4.25 8.24 -15.81
N ASP A 184 -4.10 7.03 -15.27
CA ASP A 184 -2.84 6.59 -14.67
C ASP A 184 -1.78 6.33 -15.75
N THR A 185 -0.74 7.17 -15.75
CA THR A 185 0.39 7.08 -16.69
C THR A 185 1.56 6.24 -16.16
N HIS A 186 1.51 5.82 -14.89
CA HIS A 186 2.55 4.98 -14.28
C HIS A 186 2.16 3.50 -14.43
N ILE A 187 0.92 3.18 -14.07
CA ILE A 187 0.37 1.82 -14.14
C ILE A 187 -1.00 1.92 -14.81
N GLY A 188 -1.00 1.78 -16.14
CA GLY A 188 -2.22 1.89 -16.92
C GLY A 188 -3.22 0.76 -16.63
N ALA A 189 -4.48 0.97 -17.00
CA ALA A 189 -5.56 0.02 -16.75
C ALA A 189 -5.30 -1.41 -17.30
N ALA A 190 -4.57 -1.53 -18.41
CA ALA A 190 -4.18 -2.83 -18.96
C ALA A 190 -3.20 -3.58 -18.04
N GLU A 191 -2.22 -2.86 -17.48
CA GLU A 191 -1.24 -3.43 -16.54
C GLU A 191 -1.90 -3.83 -15.22
N SER A 192 -2.76 -2.95 -14.68
CA SER A 192 -3.57 -3.31 -13.51
C SER A 192 -4.52 -4.48 -13.75
N GLY A 193 -5.03 -4.60 -14.98
CA GLY A 193 -5.87 -5.72 -15.41
C GLY A 193 -5.19 -7.08 -15.29
N LEU A 194 -3.86 -7.15 -15.36
CA LEU A 194 -3.11 -8.40 -15.16
C LEU A 194 -3.24 -8.90 -13.73
N LEU A 195 -3.17 -8.01 -12.74
CA LEU A 195 -3.35 -8.38 -11.34
C LEU A 195 -4.81 -8.72 -11.05
N VAL A 196 -5.77 -7.98 -11.63
CA VAL A 196 -7.20 -8.31 -11.55
C VAL A 196 -7.44 -9.75 -12.03
N GLY A 197 -6.84 -10.14 -13.16
CA GLY A 197 -6.95 -11.49 -13.71
C GLY A 197 -6.31 -12.60 -12.86
N ALA A 198 -5.51 -12.24 -11.84
CA ALA A 198 -4.89 -13.18 -10.91
C ALA A 198 -5.70 -13.37 -9.60
N CYS A 199 -6.89 -12.77 -9.51
CA CYS A 199 -7.80 -12.86 -8.38
C CYS A 199 -9.10 -13.59 -8.74
N GLU A 200 -9.66 -14.33 -7.79
CA GLU A 200 -10.98 -14.97 -7.90
C GLU A 200 -12.08 -13.93 -7.63
N ASP A 201 -13.01 -13.79 -8.59
CA ASP A 201 -14.16 -12.87 -8.54
C ASP A 201 -13.85 -11.45 -8.01
N PRO A 202 -12.86 -10.74 -8.59
CA PRO A 202 -12.43 -9.43 -8.10
C PRO A 202 -13.50 -8.37 -8.36
N ARG A 203 -13.65 -7.43 -7.42
CA ARG A 203 -14.37 -6.18 -7.65
C ARG A 203 -13.43 -5.14 -8.23
N VAL A 204 -13.86 -4.40 -9.25
CA VAL A 204 -13.06 -3.35 -9.89
C VAL A 204 -13.83 -2.03 -9.89
N GLU A 205 -13.19 -0.96 -9.43
CA GLU A 205 -13.74 0.40 -9.46
C GLU A 205 -12.76 1.35 -10.14
N PHE A 206 -13.27 2.15 -11.07
CA PHE A 206 -12.49 3.13 -11.81
C PHE A 206 -12.74 4.55 -11.31
N HIS A 207 -11.70 5.38 -11.29
CA HIS A 207 -11.84 6.83 -11.10
C HIS A 207 -11.22 7.61 -12.26
N GLU A 208 -11.67 8.85 -12.48
CA GLU A 208 -11.18 9.72 -13.55
C GLU A 208 -9.76 10.29 -13.30
N GLY A 209 -9.10 9.88 -12.22
CA GLY A 209 -7.79 10.38 -11.82
C GLY A 209 -6.62 9.61 -12.44
N GLY A 210 -5.41 10.02 -12.06
CA GLY A 210 -4.16 9.33 -12.36
C GLY A 210 -3.74 8.35 -11.25
N HIS A 211 -2.45 8.29 -10.96
CA HIS A 211 -1.83 7.35 -10.01
C HIS A 211 -2.05 7.76 -8.54
N PHE A 212 -3.24 7.53 -7.98
CA PHE A 212 -3.56 7.84 -6.57
C PHE A 212 -4.78 7.08 -6.04
N ILE A 213 -4.96 7.02 -4.72
CA ILE A 213 -6.20 6.54 -4.09
C ILE A 213 -7.24 7.68 -3.99
N PRO A 214 -8.45 7.52 -4.56
CA PRO A 214 -9.46 8.58 -4.53
C PRO A 214 -9.95 8.89 -3.11
N ALA A 215 -9.87 10.16 -2.72
CA ALA A 215 -10.17 10.60 -1.35
C ALA A 215 -11.50 11.37 -1.19
N LYS A 216 -12.29 11.53 -2.26
CA LYS A 216 -13.61 12.21 -2.21
C LYS A 216 -14.53 11.52 -1.19
N ALA A 217 -15.48 12.27 -0.62
CA ALA A 217 -16.39 11.73 0.40
C ALA A 217 -17.19 10.50 -0.07
N THR A 218 -17.57 10.45 -1.34
CA THR A 218 -18.25 9.29 -1.95
C THR A 218 -17.37 8.05 -1.94
N TRP A 219 -16.09 8.18 -2.29
CA TRP A 219 -15.10 7.11 -2.25
C TRP A 219 -14.79 6.64 -0.82
N ARG A 220 -14.60 7.57 0.12
CA ARG A 220 -14.38 7.22 1.53
C ARG A 220 -15.56 6.43 2.11
N ARG A 221 -16.78 6.86 1.81
CA ARG A 221 -18.00 6.15 2.21
C ARG A 221 -18.05 4.75 1.60
N PHE A 222 -17.77 4.63 0.32
CA PHE A 222 -17.72 3.36 -0.38
C PHE A 222 -16.72 2.39 0.26
N PHE A 223 -15.45 2.81 0.45
CA PHE A 223 -14.44 1.98 1.11
C PHE A 223 -14.89 1.52 2.50
N HIS A 224 -15.45 2.43 3.28
CA HIS A 224 -15.96 2.12 4.61
C HIS A 224 -17.09 1.07 4.58
N GLU A 225 -18.10 1.27 3.72
CA GLU A 225 -19.21 0.32 3.57
C GLU A 225 -18.74 -1.05 3.06
N TRP A 226 -17.80 -1.08 2.12
CA TRP A 226 -17.22 -2.31 1.58
C TRP A 226 -16.40 -3.07 2.61
N ILE A 227 -15.54 -2.40 3.37
CA ILE A 227 -14.78 -3.03 4.47
C ILE A 227 -15.73 -3.58 5.54
N LEU A 228 -16.76 -2.80 5.91
CA LEU A 228 -17.74 -3.25 6.91
C LEU A 228 -18.55 -4.46 6.46
N ALA A 229 -18.71 -4.71 5.16
CA ALA A 229 -19.38 -5.89 4.62
C ALA A 229 -18.69 -7.22 5.02
N PHE A 230 -17.43 -7.19 5.45
CA PHE A 230 -16.69 -8.35 5.96
C PHE A 230 -16.80 -8.53 7.48
N SER A 231 -17.56 -7.66 8.16
CA SER A 231 -17.84 -7.76 9.59
C SER A 231 -18.80 -8.93 9.87
N PRO A 232 -18.52 -9.78 10.87
CA PRO A 232 -19.48 -10.82 11.28
C PRO A 232 -20.84 -10.28 11.75
N GLN A 233 -20.93 -8.99 12.06
CA GLN A 233 -22.13 -8.34 12.58
C GLN A 233 -23.04 -7.76 11.50
N THR A 234 -22.63 -7.75 10.23
CA THR A 234 -23.45 -7.22 9.15
C THR A 234 -24.08 -8.33 8.31
N ILE A 235 -25.26 -8.03 7.75
CA ILE A 235 -25.95 -8.87 6.76
C ILE A 235 -25.59 -8.41 5.33
N ALA A 236 -25.01 -7.22 5.20
CA ALA A 236 -24.60 -6.67 3.91
C ALA A 236 -23.46 -7.51 3.32
N ARG A 237 -23.56 -7.81 2.02
CA ARG A 237 -22.50 -8.52 1.31
C ARG A 237 -21.64 -7.53 0.52
N PRO A 238 -20.32 -7.78 0.37
CA PRO A 238 -19.42 -6.85 -0.32
C PRO A 238 -19.85 -6.53 -1.77
N GLU A 239 -20.50 -7.47 -2.45
CA GLU A 239 -21.05 -7.31 -3.79
C GLU A 239 -22.27 -6.36 -3.85
N ASP A 240 -22.99 -6.19 -2.74
CA ASP A 240 -24.20 -5.35 -2.68
C ASP A 240 -23.87 -3.87 -2.40
N VAL A 241 -22.62 -3.56 -2.02
CA VAL A 241 -22.20 -2.18 -1.74
C VAL A 241 -22.17 -1.37 -3.05
N SER A 242 -22.86 -0.24 -3.09
CA SER A 242 -22.95 0.59 -4.31
C SER A 242 -21.60 1.21 -4.67
N SER A 243 -21.27 1.24 -5.96
CA SER A 243 -20.08 1.95 -6.46
C SER A 243 -20.12 3.43 -6.07
N PRO A 244 -18.96 4.06 -5.84
CA PRO A 244 -18.89 5.46 -5.47
C PRO A 244 -19.39 6.34 -6.62
N ALA A 245 -20.21 7.33 -6.30
CA ALA A 245 -20.61 8.33 -7.29
C ALA A 245 -19.39 9.16 -7.76
N PRO A 246 -19.33 9.50 -9.06
CA PRO A 246 -18.20 10.22 -9.68
C PRO A 246 -17.90 11.59 -9.06
#